data_AF-A0A3D9IC41-F1
#
_entry.id   AF-A0A3D9IC41-F1
#
_cell.length_a   1.000
_cell.length_b   1.000
_cell.length_c   1.000
_cell.angle_alpha   90.00
_cell.angle_beta   90.00
_cell.angle_gamma   90.00
#
_symmetry.space_group_name_H-M   'P 1'
#
loop_
_entity.id
_entity.type
_entity.pdbx_description
1 polymer ?
#
loop_
_entity_poly.entity_id
_entity_poly.type
_entity_poly.pdbx_seq_one_letter_code
_entity_poly.pdbx_strand_id
1 'polypeptide(L)'
;MEQFIRKWEKKRKLGKQKYILLYGVVLIGMSVTILLSLIDLIFNGTVSIVYLLGRILIFPTIGSVIADRRWEKNEKKYITR
;
A
#
# COMPACT_ATOMS: atom_id res chain seq x y z
N MET A 1 -3.16 -22.75 9.71
CA MET A 1 -3.01 -21.50 10.51
C MET A 1 -1.54 -21.08 10.60
N GLU A 2 -0.63 -22.01 10.85
CA GLU A 2 0.82 -21.78 10.98
C GLU A 2 1.48 -21.04 9.80
N GLN A 3 1.09 -21.34 8.55
CA GLN A 3 1.66 -20.64 7.39
C GLN A 3 1.37 -19.13 7.39
N PHE A 4 0.21 -18.71 7.90
CA PHE A 4 -0.14 -17.28 8.00
C PHE A 4 0.63 -16.58 9.10
N ILE A 5 0.87 -17.27 10.23
CA ILE A 5 1.69 -16.77 11.34
C ILE A 5 3.12 -16.57 10.87
N ARG A 6 3.74 -17.59 10.23
CA ARG A 6 5.11 -17.47 9.68
C ARG A 6 5.24 -16.35 8.65
N LYS A 7 4.22 -16.17 7.78
CA LYS A 7 4.18 -15.03 6.84
C LYS A 7 4.05 -13.69 7.55
N TRP A 8 3.26 -13.62 8.62
CA TRP A 8 3.11 -12.42 9.43
C TRP A 8 4.39 -12.08 10.18
N GLU A 9 5.04 -13.04 10.84
CA GLU A 9 6.31 -12.85 11.54
C GLU A 9 7.39 -12.28 10.62
N LYS A 10 7.53 -12.80 9.38
CA LYS A 10 8.45 -12.25 8.39
C LYS A 10 8.17 -10.77 8.09
N LYS A 11 6.89 -10.41 7.95
CA LYS A 11 6.47 -9.01 7.72
C LYS A 11 6.65 -8.14 8.96
N ARG A 12 6.43 -8.71 10.15
CA ARG A 12 6.58 -8.04 11.44
C ARG A 12 8.03 -7.65 11.72
N LYS A 13 8.98 -8.51 11.35
CA LYS A 13 10.43 -8.24 11.45
C LYS A 13 10.89 -6.99 10.68
N LEU A 14 10.12 -6.54 9.68
CA LEU A 14 10.41 -5.30 8.96
C LEU A 14 10.16 -4.05 9.83
N GLY A 15 9.27 -4.16 10.83
CA GLY A 15 8.78 -3.02 11.61
C GLY A 15 7.63 -2.29 10.92
N LYS A 16 6.79 -1.63 11.74
CA LYS A 16 5.53 -0.99 11.31
C LYS A 16 5.74 0.08 10.24
N GLN A 17 6.71 0.98 10.43
CA GLN A 17 6.99 2.05 9.46
C GLN A 17 7.41 1.51 8.09
N LYS A 18 8.38 0.58 8.04
CA LYS A 18 8.82 -0.04 6.78
C LYS A 18 7.70 -0.84 6.12
N TYR A 19 6.86 -1.51 6.92
CA TYR A 19 5.68 -2.20 6.40
C TYR A 19 4.69 -1.24 5.74
N ILE A 20 4.36 -0.12 6.39
CA ILE A 20 3.45 0.88 5.84
C ILE A 20 4.03 1.50 4.55
N LEU A 21 5.33 1.81 4.55
CA LEU A 21 6.00 2.32 3.35
C LEU A 21 5.94 1.29 2.20
N LEU A 22 6.34 0.05 2.44
CA LEU A 22 6.43 -0.95 1.37
C LEU A 22 5.04 -1.40 0.88
N TYR A 23 4.14 -1.71 1.80
CA TYR A 23 2.84 -2.29 1.46
C TYR A 23 1.74 -1.25 1.25
N GLY A 24 1.79 -0.12 1.95
CA GLY A 24 0.81 0.96 1.81
C GLY A 24 1.20 1.95 0.73
N VAL A 25 2.42 2.53 0.81
CA VAL A 25 2.87 3.55 -0.15
C VAL A 25 3.26 2.92 -1.48
N VAL A 26 4.22 1.99 -1.48
CA VAL A 26 4.79 1.46 -2.72
C VAL A 26 3.83 0.48 -3.40
N LEU A 27 3.47 -0.62 -2.73
CA LEU A 27 2.65 -1.66 -3.37
C LEU A 27 1.22 -1.23 -3.69
N ILE A 28 0.59 -0.41 -2.86
CA ILE A 28 -0.77 0.08 -3.11
C ILE A 28 -0.73 1.45 -3.77
N GLY A 29 -0.22 2.47 -3.09
CA GLY A 29 -0.29 3.86 -3.57
C GLY A 29 0.36 4.10 -4.93
N MET A 30 1.62 3.68 -5.10
CA MET A 30 2.36 3.86 -6.35
C MET A 30 1.82 2.96 -7.46
N SER A 31 1.50 1.69 -7.17
CA SER A 31 0.94 0.80 -8.20
C SER A 31 -0.39 1.32 -8.75
N VAL A 32 -1.28 1.84 -7.91
CA VAL A 32 -2.55 2.44 -8.35
C VAL A 32 -2.31 3.71 -9.15
N THR A 33 -1.36 4.54 -8.72
CA THR A 33 -0.96 5.76 -9.46
C THR A 33 -0.47 5.42 -10.86
N ILE A 34 0.44 4.44 -10.97
CA ILE A 34 0.99 3.98 -12.25
C ILE A 34 -0.12 3.40 -13.11
N LEU A 35 -0.96 2.51 -12.56
CA LEU A 35 -2.05 1.89 -13.30
C LEU A 35 -3.01 2.92 -13.89
N LEU A 36 -3.47 3.89 -13.09
CA LEU A 36 -4.39 4.92 -13.56
C LEU A 36 -3.73 5.89 -14.54
N SER A 37 -2.44 6.17 -14.38
CA SER A 37 -1.71 7.03 -15.32
C SER A 37 -1.47 6.33 -16.66
N LEU A 38 -1.23 5.02 -16.66
CA LEU A 38 -1.17 4.22 -17.88
C LEU A 38 -2.52 4.16 -18.58
N ILE A 39 -3.62 4.00 -17.83
CA ILE A 39 -4.97 4.08 -18.37
C ILE A 39 -5.20 5.46 -19.03
N ASP A 40 -4.86 6.54 -18.33
CA ASP A 40 -4.97 7.90 -18.89
C ASP A 40 -4.19 8.03 -20.20
N LEU A 41 -2.95 7.53 -20.23
CA LEU A 41 -2.10 7.58 -21.41
C LEU A 41 -2.69 6.78 -22.59
N ILE A 42 -3.24 5.59 -22.32
CA ILE A 42 -3.81 4.71 -23.35
C ILE A 42 -5.09 5.29 -23.94
N PHE A 43 -5.97 5.85 -23.11
CA PHE A 43 -7.30 6.30 -23.54
C PHE A 43 -7.32 7.78 -24.00
N ASN A 44 -6.52 8.65 -23.39
CA ASN A 44 -6.52 10.08 -23.66
C ASN A 44 -5.25 10.56 -24.40
N GLY A 45 -4.26 9.68 -24.61
CA GLY A 45 -3.00 10.00 -25.29
C GLY A 45 -2.06 10.92 -24.50
N THR A 46 -2.48 11.39 -23.31
CA THR A 46 -1.73 12.30 -22.46
C THR A 46 -2.03 12.02 -20.99
N VAL A 47 -1.10 12.39 -20.11
CA VAL A 47 -1.31 12.36 -18.65
C VAL A 47 -1.29 13.78 -18.13
N SER A 48 -2.40 14.25 -17.59
CA SER A 48 -2.45 15.57 -16.95
C SER A 48 -1.54 15.60 -15.72
N ILE A 49 -0.61 16.55 -15.71
CA ILE A 49 0.34 16.72 -14.59
C ILE A 49 -0.37 17.00 -13.27
N VAL A 50 -1.49 17.74 -13.29
CA VAL A 50 -2.27 18.06 -12.09
C VAL A 50 -2.88 16.80 -11.49
N TYR A 51 -3.47 15.94 -12.35
CA TYR A 51 -4.01 14.66 -11.88
C TYR A 51 -2.90 13.71 -11.43
N LEU A 52 -1.76 13.66 -12.13
CA LEU A 52 -0.63 12.83 -11.73
C LEU A 52 -0.10 13.20 -10.33
N LEU A 53 0.13 14.49 -10.08
CA LEU A 53 0.56 14.99 -8.77
C LEU A 53 -0.47 14.69 -7.68
N GLY A 54 -1.75 14.90 -7.97
CA GLY A 54 -2.84 14.54 -7.07
C GLY A 54 -2.83 13.05 -6.71
N ARG A 55 -2.67 12.16 -7.69
CA ARG A 55 -2.61 10.71 -7.48
C ARG A 55 -1.40 10.29 -6.62
N ILE A 56 -0.22 10.88 -6.88
CA ILE A 56 1.01 10.63 -6.11
C ILE A 56 0.90 11.04 -4.64
N LEU A 57 0.08 12.04 -4.30
CA LEU A 57 -0.13 12.43 -2.91
C LEU A 57 -1.26 11.63 -2.26
N ILE A 58 -2.39 11.50 -2.95
CA ILE A 58 -3.62 10.94 -2.39
C ILE A 58 -3.49 9.42 -2.21
N PHE A 59 -3.05 8.67 -3.23
CA PHE A 59 -3.07 7.22 -3.17
C PHE A 59 -2.05 6.64 -2.18
N PRO A 60 -0.81 7.12 -2.08
CA PRO A 60 0.10 6.76 -0.99
C PRO A 60 -0.44 7.06 0.40
N THR A 61 -1.14 8.18 0.59
CA THR A 61 -1.77 8.53 1.86
C THR A 61 -2.85 7.52 2.23
N ILE A 62 -3.79 7.25 1.31
CA ILE A 62 -4.84 6.25 1.50
C ILE A 62 -4.25 4.86 1.74
N GLY A 63 -3.27 4.47 0.92
CA GLY A 63 -2.57 3.19 1.04
C GLY A 63 -1.88 3.02 2.39
N SER A 64 -1.30 4.10 2.94
CA SER A 64 -0.68 4.11 4.26
C SER A 64 -1.70 3.84 5.37
N VAL A 65 -2.87 4.49 5.33
CA VAL A 65 -3.95 4.28 6.31
C VAL A 65 -4.49 2.84 6.24
N ILE A 66 -4.65 2.30 5.03
CA ILE A 66 -5.07 0.91 4.84
C ILE A 66 -4.02 -0.06 5.41
N ALA A 67 -2.73 0.18 5.14
CA ALA A 67 -1.65 -0.66 5.64
C ALA A 67 -1.54 -0.60 7.17
N ASP A 68 -1.70 0.58 7.78
CA ASP A 68 -1.72 0.77 9.22
C ASP A 68 -2.85 -0.03 9.89
N ARG A 69 -4.09 0.14 9.42
CA ARG A 69 -5.24 -0.63 9.93
C ARG A 69 -5.05 -2.13 9.76
N ARG A 70 -4.46 -2.56 8.64
CA ARG A 70 -4.16 -3.97 8.39
C ARG A 70 -3.07 -4.50 9.32
N TRP A 71 -2.07 -3.68 9.65
CA TRP A 71 -1.05 -4.02 10.64
C TRP A 71 -1.69 -4.26 12.00
N GLU A 72 -2.47 -3.31 12.51
CA GLU A 72 -3.16 -3.43 13.80
C GLU A 72 -4.07 -4.66 13.86
N LYS A 73 -4.82 -4.93 12.79
CA LYS A 73 -5.68 -6.12 12.71
C LYS A 73 -4.87 -7.42 12.79
N ASN A 74 -3.70 -7.47 12.16
CA ASN A 74 -2.85 -8.65 12.17
C ASN A 74 -2.12 -8.81 13.51
N GLU A 75 -1.66 -7.72 14.13
CA GLU A 75 -1.10 -7.75 15.49
C GLU A 75 -2.12 -8.35 16.46
N LYS A 76 -3.35 -7.84 16.48
CA LYS A 76 -4.44 -8.39 17.33
C LYS A 76 -4.78 -9.85 17.03
N LYS A 77 -4.65 -10.27 15.77
CA LYS A 77 -5.05 -11.63 15.35
C LYS A 77 -4.00 -12.70 15.64
N TYR A 78 -2.71 -12.36 15.52
CA TYR A 78 -1.62 -13.34 15.53
C TYR A 78 -0.70 -13.23 16.76
N ILE A 79 -0.85 -12.22 17.62
CA ILE A 79 -0.07 -12.11 18.86
C ILE A 79 -0.89 -12.53 20.08
N THR A 80 -2.19 -12.27 20.08
CA THR A 80 -3.09 -12.62 21.18
C THR A 80 -3.51 -14.10 21.15
N ARG A 81 -2.86 -14.94 20.34
CA ARG A 81 -3.04 -16.40 20.26
C ARG A 81 -1.69 -17.07 20.19
#